data_AF-A0A520J0T4-F1
#
_entry.id   AF-A0A520J0T4-F1
#
_cell.length_a   1.000
_cell.length_b   1.000
_cell.length_c   1.000
_cell.angle_alpha   90.00
_cell.angle_beta   90.00
_cell.angle_gamma   90.00
#
_symmetry.space_group_name_H-M   'P 1'
#
loop_
_entity.id
_entity.type
_entity.pdbx_description
1 polymer ?
#
loop_
_entity_poly.entity_id
_entity_poly.type
_entity_poly.pdbx_seq_one_letter_code
_entity_poly.pdbx_strand_id
1 'polypeptide(L)'
;MKVVHLNTYEGNGGAGRACLRLNDALNMQGADSSVMVYFQFKDSNKTGTFSKGPLQKAKAVFNILAERYLSKAFAKAVKTPFSVQWFGKSIVEHPSLKSADIIHLHWINHGFLSPKDLAQLD
;
A
#
# COMPACT_ATOMS: atom_id res chain seq x y z
N MET A 1 -20.58 -3.58 6.66
CA MET A 1 -19.68 -2.55 6.14
C MET A 1 -18.37 -3.21 5.75
N LYS A 2 -17.92 -3.01 4.52
CA LYS A 2 -16.71 -3.56 3.93
C LYS A 2 -15.60 -2.51 3.92
N VAL A 3 -14.50 -2.79 4.62
CA VAL A 3 -13.35 -1.89 4.71
C VAL A 3 -12.14 -2.56 4.08
N VAL A 4 -11.45 -1.87 3.19
CA VAL A 4 -10.14 -2.30 2.69
C VAL A 4 -9.08 -1.30 3.14
N HIS A 5 -8.11 -1.79 3.90
CA HIS A 5 -6.94 -1.02 4.27
C HIS A 5 -5.83 -1.16 3.24
N LEU A 6 -5.24 -0.05 2.83
CA LEU A 6 -4.12 -0.02 1.89
C LEU A 6 -2.84 0.42 2.59
N ASN A 7 -1.76 -0.34 2.41
CA ASN A 7 -0.43 0.01 2.91
C ASN A 7 0.66 -0.52 1.98
N THR A 8 1.84 0.08 1.97
CA THR A 8 2.94 -0.41 1.12
C THR A 8 3.45 -1.77 1.60
N TYR A 9 3.56 -1.96 2.92
CA TYR A 9 4.18 -3.15 3.51
C TYR A 9 3.27 -3.85 4.52
N GLU A 10 3.39 -5.16 4.61
CA GLU A 10 2.73 -5.92 5.67
C GLU A 10 3.43 -5.70 7.02
N GLY A 11 2.78 -5.00 7.95
CA GLY A 11 3.23 -4.93 9.36
C GLY A 11 4.54 -4.17 9.62
N ASN A 12 5.22 -3.65 8.61
CA ASN A 12 6.44 -2.85 8.78
C ASN A 12 6.11 -1.40 9.20
N GLY A 13 6.92 -0.87 10.13
CA GLY A 13 6.80 0.51 10.61
C GLY A 13 5.53 0.77 11.44
N GLY A 14 5.31 2.03 11.81
CA GLY A 14 4.12 2.44 12.57
C GLY A 14 2.83 2.23 11.78
N ALA A 15 2.80 2.68 10.52
CA ALA A 15 1.64 2.58 9.64
C ALA A 15 1.22 1.12 9.40
N GLY A 16 2.16 0.22 9.10
CA GLY A 16 1.84 -1.20 8.89
C GLY A 16 1.30 -1.88 10.15
N ARG A 17 1.84 -1.56 11.33
CA ARG A 17 1.34 -2.09 12.61
C ARG A 17 -0.04 -1.55 12.96
N ALA A 18 -0.27 -0.25 12.75
CA ALA A 18 -1.57 0.38 12.96
C ALA A 18 -2.63 -0.19 12.00
N CYS A 19 -2.27 -0.40 10.74
CA CYS A 19 -3.10 -1.03 9.72
C CYS A 19 -3.63 -2.40 10.15
N LEU A 20 -2.72 -3.31 10.55
CA LEU A 20 -3.13 -4.65 11.01
C LEU A 20 -3.98 -4.58 12.29
N ARG A 21 -3.58 -3.76 13.27
CA ARG A 21 -4.35 -3.63 14.53
C ARG A 21 -5.76 -3.07 14.31
N LEU A 22 -5.89 -2.08 13.43
CA LEU A 22 -7.18 -1.48 13.12
C LEU A 22 -8.08 -2.46 12.37
N ASN A 23 -7.51 -3.20 11.41
CA ASN A 23 -8.22 -4.29 10.74
C ASN A 23 -8.76 -5.32 11.74
N ASP A 24 -7.92 -5.77 12.66
CA ASP A 24 -8.33 -6.75 13.68
C ASP A 24 -9.43 -6.17 14.57
N ALA A 25 -9.31 -4.92 15.00
CA ALA A 25 -10.32 -4.23 15.81
C ALA A 25 -11.67 -4.08 15.09
N LEU A 26 -11.67 -3.70 13.82
CA LEU A 26 -12.89 -3.59 13.02
C LEU A 26 -13.58 -4.95 12.83
N ASN A 27 -12.81 -5.99 12.53
CA ASN A 27 -13.33 -7.35 12.45
C ASN A 27 -13.92 -7.83 13.79
N MET A 28 -13.27 -7.52 14.91
CA MET A 28 -13.81 -7.82 16.25
C MET A 28 -15.14 -7.11 16.55
N GLN A 29 -15.43 -5.98 15.89
CA GLN A 29 -16.71 -5.27 15.99
C GLN A 29 -17.73 -5.70 14.93
N GLY A 30 -17.45 -6.75 14.15
CA GLY A 30 -18.38 -7.31 13.16
C GLY A 30 -18.38 -6.62 11.80
N ALA A 31 -17.40 -5.75 11.51
CA ALA A 31 -17.17 -5.26 10.15
C ALA A 31 -16.51 -6.35 9.29
N ASP A 32 -16.66 -6.25 7.96
CA ASP A 32 -15.90 -7.06 6.99
C ASP A 32 -14.65 -6.26 6.59
N SER A 33 -13.57 -6.39 7.37
CA SER A 33 -12.35 -5.62 7.17
C SER A 33 -11.22 -6.50 6.62
N SER A 34 -10.53 -6.00 5.61
CA SER A 34 -9.39 -6.67 4.99
C SER A 34 -8.21 -5.72 4.77
N VAL A 35 -7.03 -6.29 4.56
CA VAL A 35 -5.81 -5.53 4.28
C VAL A 35 -5.21 -5.99 2.96
N MET A 36 -4.93 -5.02 2.09
CA MET A 36 -4.22 -5.21 0.83
C MET A 36 -2.93 -4.39 0.83
N VAL A 37 -1.79 -5.05 0.62
CA VAL A 37 -0.49 -4.38 0.61
C VAL A 37 0.15 -4.34 -0.77
N TYR A 38 1.02 -3.36 -1.00
CA TYR A 38 1.79 -3.33 -2.24
C TYR A 38 2.81 -4.47 -2.33
N PHE A 39 3.51 -4.73 -1.23
CA PHE A 39 4.62 -5.67 -1.18
C PHE A 39 4.65 -6.45 0.13
N GLN A 40 4.90 -7.76 0.01
CA GLN A 40 5.15 -8.67 1.13
C GLN A 40 6.58 -9.20 1.02
N PHE A 41 7.36 -9.09 2.11
CA PHE A 41 8.73 -9.64 2.16
C PHE A 41 8.75 -11.16 2.21
N LYS A 42 7.69 -11.76 2.74
CA LYS A 42 7.48 -13.20 2.87
C LYS A 42 6.01 -13.48 2.59
N ASP A 43 5.71 -14.68 2.12
CA ASP A 43 4.31 -15.04 1.92
C ASP A 43 3.59 -15.06 3.27
N SER A 44 2.36 -14.52 3.29
CA SER A 44 1.58 -14.33 4.50
C SER A 44 0.09 -14.48 4.20
N ASN A 45 -0.63 -15.01 5.18
CA ASN A 45 -2.08 -15.15 5.16
C ASN A 45 -2.79 -13.98 5.86
N LYS A 46 -2.07 -13.03 6.45
CA LYS A 46 -2.65 -11.89 7.18
C LYS A 46 -3.15 -10.78 6.25
N THR A 47 -2.56 -10.67 5.06
CA THR A 47 -2.90 -9.63 4.08
C THR A 47 -2.93 -10.20 2.68
N GLY A 48 -3.75 -9.62 1.82
CA GLY A 48 -3.60 -9.79 0.38
C GLY A 48 -2.50 -8.87 -0.16
N THR A 49 -2.01 -9.15 -1.36
CA THR A 49 -0.96 -8.34 -2.00
C THR A 49 -1.28 -8.01 -3.45
N PHE A 50 -0.93 -6.81 -3.88
CA PHE A 50 -0.98 -6.40 -5.29
C PHE A 50 0.22 -6.94 -6.09
N SER A 51 1.22 -7.54 -5.45
CA SER A 51 2.43 -8.03 -6.11
C SER A 51 2.63 -9.52 -5.86
N LYS A 52 1.72 -10.37 -6.35
CA LYS A 52 1.75 -11.83 -6.11
C LYS A 52 2.86 -12.54 -6.90
N GLY A 53 2.90 -12.32 -8.22
CA GLY A 53 3.82 -13.05 -9.12
C GLY A 53 5.26 -12.50 -9.12
N PRO A 54 6.26 -13.30 -9.55
CA PRO A 54 7.67 -12.88 -9.57
C PRO A 54 7.93 -11.57 -10.31
N LEU A 55 7.34 -11.39 -11.49
CA LEU A 55 7.46 -10.15 -12.27
C LEU A 55 6.85 -8.94 -11.55
N GLN A 56 5.72 -9.14 -10.87
CA GLN A 56 5.05 -8.09 -10.12
C GLN A 56 5.85 -7.72 -8.86
N LYS A 57 6.40 -8.72 -8.15
CA LYS A 57 7.33 -8.51 -7.03
C LYS A 57 8.58 -7.78 -7.49
N ALA A 58 9.19 -8.17 -8.62
CA ALA A 58 10.36 -7.52 -9.17
C ALA A 58 10.08 -6.05 -9.54
N LYS A 59 8.95 -5.77 -10.19
CA LYS A 59 8.51 -4.39 -10.48
C LYS A 59 8.29 -3.59 -9.20
N ALA A 60 7.68 -4.17 -8.18
CA ALA A 60 7.48 -3.51 -6.90
C ALA A 60 8.79 -3.17 -6.20
N VAL A 61 9.74 -4.12 -6.17
CA VAL A 61 11.08 -3.87 -5.63
C VAL A 61 11.79 -2.78 -6.42
N PHE A 62 11.72 -2.81 -7.75
CA PHE A 62 12.28 -1.75 -8.59
C PHE A 62 11.69 -0.39 -8.23
N ASN A 63 10.36 -0.25 -8.19
CA ASN A 63 9.70 1.01 -7.82
C ASN A 63 10.13 1.48 -6.42
N ILE A 64 10.15 0.59 -5.43
CA ILE A 64 10.55 0.90 -4.04
C ILE A 64 11.99 1.44 -3.99
N LEU A 65 12.93 0.76 -4.66
CA LEU A 65 14.34 1.13 -4.63
C LEU A 65 14.59 2.40 -5.47
N ALA A 66 13.99 2.50 -6.65
CA ALA A 66 14.09 3.67 -7.51
C ALA A 66 13.56 4.92 -6.78
N GLU A 67 12.39 4.83 -6.15
CA GLU A 67 11.84 5.90 -5.31
C GLU A 67 12.82 6.32 -4.21
N ARG A 68 13.36 5.36 -3.46
CA ARG A 68 14.27 5.61 -2.33
C ARG A 68 15.57 6.30 -2.75
N TYR A 69 16.13 5.93 -3.90
CA TYR A 69 17.46 6.42 -4.31
C TYR A 69 17.38 7.64 -5.22
N LEU A 70 16.45 7.66 -6.18
CA LEU A 70 16.32 8.77 -7.11
C LEU A 70 15.77 10.02 -6.40
N SER A 71 14.86 9.88 -5.45
CA SER A 71 14.35 11.03 -4.68
C SER A 71 15.45 11.83 -3.99
N LYS A 72 16.57 11.19 -3.61
CA LYS A 72 17.72 11.88 -3.00
C LYS A 72 18.42 12.87 -3.92
N ALA A 73 18.31 12.70 -5.23
CA ALA A 73 18.87 13.65 -6.19
C ALA A 73 18.03 14.94 -6.32
N PHE A 74 16.74 14.89 -5.92
CA PHE A 74 15.79 15.99 -6.12
C PHE A 74 15.23 16.57 -4.81
N ALA A 75 15.31 15.83 -3.71
CA ALA A 75 14.86 16.27 -2.40
C ALA A 75 16.07 16.54 -1.49
N LYS A 76 16.04 17.68 -0.79
CA LYS A 76 16.97 17.90 0.32
C LYS A 76 16.80 16.77 1.33
N ALA A 77 17.92 16.31 1.90
CA ALA A 77 17.91 15.33 2.97
C ALA A 77 17.31 15.92 4.24
N VAL A 78 15.98 15.90 4.34
CA VAL A 78 15.21 16.25 5.53
C VAL A 78 14.67 14.98 6.18
N LYS A 79 14.34 15.05 7.48
CA LYS A 79 13.84 13.88 8.24
C LYS A 79 12.49 13.36 7.73
N THR A 80 11.75 14.19 7.00
CA THR A 80 10.45 13.84 6.44
C THR A 80 10.63 13.06 5.13
N PRO A 81 10.05 11.86 5.00
CA PRO A 81 10.04 11.14 3.73
C PRO A 81 9.40 11.99 2.64
N PHE A 82 10.06 12.08 1.48
CA PHE A 82 9.51 12.72 0.29
C PHE A 82 9.33 11.67 -0.81
N SER A 83 8.21 11.75 -1.53
CA SER A 83 7.92 10.84 -2.63
C SER A 83 7.80 11.57 -3.95
N VAL A 84 8.45 11.03 -4.98
CA VAL A 84 8.38 11.51 -6.36
C VAL A 84 7.29 10.75 -7.11
N GLN A 85 6.59 11.45 -8.00
CA GLN A 85 5.39 10.92 -8.66
C GLN A 85 5.71 10.10 -9.93
N TRP A 86 6.88 9.46 -9.97
CA TRP A 86 7.38 8.75 -11.15
C TRP A 86 6.91 7.31 -11.24
N PHE A 87 6.58 6.72 -10.09
CA PHE A 87 6.21 5.32 -9.98
C PHE A 87 4.84 5.18 -9.35
N GLY A 88 4.09 4.20 -9.82
CA GLY A 88 2.77 3.88 -9.31
C GLY A 88 2.23 2.60 -9.91
N LYS A 89 1.17 2.08 -9.31
CA LYS A 89 0.39 0.95 -9.78
C LYS A 89 -1.08 1.26 -9.55
N SER A 90 -1.84 1.44 -10.63
CA SER A 90 -3.29 1.48 -10.54
C SER A 90 -3.82 0.16 -9.97
N ILE A 91 -4.75 0.28 -9.04
CA ILE A 91 -5.41 -0.81 -8.33
C ILE A 91 -6.93 -0.73 -8.43
N VAL A 92 -7.48 0.24 -9.17
CA VAL A 92 -8.92 0.53 -9.28
C VAL A 92 -9.74 -0.69 -9.71
N GLU A 93 -9.16 -1.54 -10.58
CA GLU A 93 -9.81 -2.74 -11.08
C GLU A 93 -9.81 -3.92 -10.08
N HIS A 94 -9.15 -3.79 -8.94
CA HIS A 94 -9.02 -4.89 -7.98
C HIS A 94 -10.37 -5.17 -7.27
N PRO A 95 -10.83 -6.43 -7.18
CA PRO A 95 -12.14 -6.76 -6.59
C PRO A 95 -12.33 -6.27 -5.15
N SER A 96 -11.27 -6.28 -4.35
CA SER A 96 -11.33 -5.79 -2.96
C SER A 96 -11.55 -4.28 -2.86
N LEU A 97 -11.28 -3.52 -3.92
CA LEU A 97 -11.52 -2.08 -3.98
C LEU A 97 -12.92 -1.80 -4.48
N LYS A 98 -13.33 -2.45 -5.56
CA LYS A 98 -14.68 -2.30 -6.13
C LYS A 98 -15.81 -2.69 -5.18
N SER A 99 -15.54 -3.58 -4.22
CA SER A 99 -16.53 -4.06 -3.26
C SER A 99 -16.44 -3.38 -1.89
N ALA A 100 -15.50 -2.45 -1.69
CA ALA A 100 -15.33 -1.78 -0.42
C ALA A 100 -16.31 -0.61 -0.28
N ASP A 101 -16.91 -0.48 0.90
CA ASP A 101 -17.63 0.73 1.31
C ASP A 101 -16.65 1.84 1.73
N ILE A 102 -15.48 1.44 2.27
CA ILE A 102 -14.42 2.34 2.72
C ILE A 102 -13.05 1.84 2.25
N ILE A 103 -12.32 2.71 1.56
CA ILE A 103 -10.88 2.53 1.28
C ILE A 103 -10.10 3.36 2.30
N HIS A 104 -9.41 2.69 3.24
CA HIS A 104 -8.65 3.35 4.29
C HIS A 104 -7.15 3.33 3.98
N LEU A 105 -6.60 4.48 3.60
CA LEU A 105 -5.18 4.64 3.29
C LEU A 105 -4.33 4.76 4.55
N HIS A 106 -3.31 3.91 4.67
CA HIS A 106 -2.23 4.07 5.65
C HIS A 106 -1.03 4.74 4.97
N TRP A 107 0.13 4.10 4.92
CA TRP A 107 1.29 4.63 4.23
C TRP A 107 1.46 3.97 2.86
N ILE A 108 1.22 4.74 1.81
CA ILE A 108 1.00 4.27 0.43
C ILE A 108 2.10 4.65 -0.57
N ASN A 109 3.30 5.02 -0.12
CA ASN A 109 4.42 5.37 -1.01
C ASN A 109 5.65 4.47 -0.78
N HIS A 110 6.81 4.79 -1.39
CA HIS A 110 7.73 3.85 -2.03
C HIS A 110 7.20 3.30 -3.38
N GLY A 111 6.70 4.21 -4.22
CA GLY A 111 6.31 3.90 -5.60
C GLY A 111 5.07 3.00 -5.74
N PHE A 112 4.22 2.94 -4.72
CA PHE A 112 2.97 2.19 -4.74
C PHE A 112 1.85 2.96 -5.45
N LEU A 113 1.39 4.09 -4.91
CA LEU A 113 0.35 4.92 -5.54
C LEU A 113 0.89 6.32 -5.87
N SER A 114 0.65 6.75 -7.11
CA SER A 114 0.82 8.14 -7.53
C SER A 114 -0.48 8.95 -7.35
N PRO A 115 -0.46 10.29 -7.38
CA PRO A 115 -1.66 11.13 -7.38
C PRO A 115 -2.63 10.78 -8.49
N LYS A 116 -2.12 10.38 -9.67
CA LYS A 116 -2.95 9.90 -10.77
C LYS A 116 -3.66 8.59 -10.42
N ASP A 117 -3.01 7.69 -9.68
CA ASP A 117 -3.64 6.44 -9.23
C ASP A 117 -4.65 6.71 -8.11
N LEU A 118 -4.36 7.64 -7.20
CA LEU A 118 -5.29 8.05 -6.14
C LEU A 118 -6.56 8.69 -6.70
N ALA A 119 -6.44 9.54 -7.72
CA ALA A 119 -7.58 10.16 -8.39
C ALA A 119 -8.48 9.16 -9.14
N GLN A 120 -8.06 7.90 -9.30
CA GLN A 120 -8.90 6.83 -9.86
C GLN A 120 -9.72 6.09 -8.77
N LEU A 121 -9.50 6.40 -7.49
CA LEU A 121 -10.21 5.75 -6.38
C LEU A 121 -11.54 6.45 -6.02
N ASP A 122 -11.88 7.54 -6.71
CA ASP A 122 -13.15 8.28 -6.61
C ASP A 122 -14.29 7.60 -7.37
#